data_AF-A0A7Y3MWS5-F1
#
_entry.id   AF-A0A7Y3MWS5-F1
#
_cell.length_a   1.000
_cell.length_b   1.000
_cell.length_c   1.000
_cell.angle_alpha   90.00
_cell.angle_beta   90.00
_cell.angle_gamma   90.00
#
_symmetry.space_group_name_H-M   'P 1'
#
loop_
_entity.id
_entity.type
_entity.pdbx_description
1 polymer ?
#
loop_
_entity_poly.entity_id
_entity_poly.type
_entity_poly.pdbx_seq_one_letter_code
_entity_poly.pdbx_strand_id
1 'polypeptide(L)'
;PWGLDGQQPPLEGFVSTAVEGVARFADLGVAIEEGYRKLGPDFPGMGEHWINPALVIAGDLDPRRPPVLSYTRVSGERKLVGFAFTRVLAPGESAPDEPFPAAAWHDHSGGVDEESVLLTGPASAHGTLEGFRLSMVHVWAPLGNADGLLSQNNWALPFLRAGLPLPERPTITAARALSTRREGLAFYRVLLKEGLGLRDQDLETASSAFAEAGERADSWVARQGGTRADAAGIEELERIWTELWEQLRAELPVSVFGQIRILDLS
;
A
#
# COMPACT_ATOMS: atom_id res chain seq x y z
N PRO A 1 -32.47 -18.32 17.00
CA PRO A 1 -31.47 -19.39 17.07
C PRO A 1 -31.04 -19.77 15.65
N TRP A 2 -30.06 -19.05 15.10
CA TRP A 2 -29.60 -19.21 13.72
C TRP A 2 -28.36 -20.07 13.71
N GLY A 3 -28.57 -21.38 13.55
CA GLY A 3 -27.53 -22.30 13.15
C GLY A 3 -27.20 -22.05 11.68
N LEU A 4 -25.97 -21.66 11.41
CA LEU A 4 -25.32 -21.86 10.13
C LEU A 4 -24.17 -22.81 10.39
N ASP A 5 -24.43 -24.10 10.18
CA ASP A 5 -23.40 -25.07 9.81
C ASP A 5 -22.85 -24.64 8.44
N GLY A 6 -22.10 -23.55 8.43
CA GLY A 6 -21.45 -23.00 7.26
C GLY A 6 -20.06 -23.61 7.17
N GLN A 7 -19.93 -24.72 6.46
CA GLN A 7 -18.65 -25.07 5.88
C GLN A 7 -18.17 -23.85 5.07
N GLN A 8 -17.18 -23.14 5.60
CA GLN A 8 -16.61 -21.98 4.93
C GLN A 8 -16.00 -22.44 3.60
N PRO A 9 -16.19 -21.70 2.51
CA PRO A 9 -15.65 -22.09 1.22
C PRO A 9 -14.11 -22.13 1.29
N PRO A 10 -13.45 -23.06 0.58
CA PRO A 10 -12.00 -23.01 0.40
C PRO A 10 -11.59 -21.62 -0.11
N LEU A 11 -10.35 -21.18 0.18
CA LEU A 11 -9.84 -19.85 -0.16
C LEU A 11 -10.24 -19.38 -1.57
N GLU A 12 -10.16 -20.27 -2.57
CA GLU A 12 -10.59 -19.98 -3.94
C GLU A 12 -12.06 -19.55 -4.05
N GLY A 13 -12.98 -20.29 -3.41
CA GLY A 13 -14.40 -19.95 -3.39
C GLY A 13 -14.69 -18.67 -2.60
N PHE A 14 -13.95 -18.45 -1.51
CA PHE A 14 -14.02 -17.20 -0.74
C PHE A 14 -13.61 -15.99 -1.61
N VAL A 15 -12.45 -16.08 -2.27
CA VAL A 15 -11.92 -15.03 -3.14
C VAL A 15 -12.81 -14.80 -4.35
N SER A 16 -13.33 -15.87 -4.98
CA SER A 16 -14.28 -15.73 -6.10
C SER A 16 -15.54 -14.98 -5.67
N THR A 17 -16.11 -15.32 -4.51
CA THR A 17 -17.26 -14.61 -3.95
C THR A 17 -16.93 -13.15 -3.66
N ALA A 18 -15.70 -12.88 -3.20
CA ALA A 18 -15.25 -11.53 -2.93
C ALA A 18 -15.10 -10.69 -4.20
N VAL A 19 -14.52 -11.26 -5.27
CA VAL A 19 -14.42 -10.61 -6.59
C VAL A 19 -15.79 -10.22 -7.12
N GLU A 20 -16.76 -11.13 -7.08
CA GLU A 20 -18.14 -10.82 -7.48
C GLU A 20 -18.75 -9.71 -6.62
N GLY A 21 -18.50 -9.76 -5.30
CA GLY A 21 -18.96 -8.74 -4.37
C GLY A 21 -18.39 -7.36 -4.72
N VAL A 22 -17.09 -7.24 -4.93
CA VAL A 22 -16.45 -5.95 -5.16
C VAL A 22 -16.58 -5.42 -6.59
N ALA A 23 -17.11 -6.20 -7.54
CA ALA A 23 -17.22 -5.78 -8.94
C ALA A 23 -17.95 -4.43 -9.12
N ARG A 24 -18.97 -4.17 -8.28
CA ARG A 24 -19.71 -2.89 -8.28
C ARG A 24 -18.85 -1.68 -7.87
N PHE A 25 -17.80 -1.91 -7.09
CA PHE A 25 -16.85 -0.89 -6.65
C PHE A 25 -15.78 -0.57 -7.70
N ALA A 26 -15.89 -1.11 -8.92
CA ALA A 26 -15.18 -0.52 -10.06
C ALA A 26 -15.53 0.97 -10.22
N ASP A 27 -16.76 1.35 -9.84
CA ASP A 27 -17.14 2.75 -9.63
C ASP A 27 -16.88 3.16 -8.18
N LEU A 28 -15.93 4.08 -8.00
CA LEU A 28 -15.60 4.64 -6.69
C LEU A 28 -16.79 5.37 -6.04
N GLY A 29 -17.70 5.95 -6.84
CA GLY A 29 -18.91 6.60 -6.33
C GLY A 29 -19.77 5.64 -5.50
N VAL A 30 -19.93 4.40 -5.98
CA VAL A 30 -20.66 3.33 -5.26
C VAL A 30 -19.99 3.02 -3.92
N ALA A 31 -18.66 2.94 -3.89
CA ALA A 31 -17.93 2.72 -2.63
C ALA A 31 -18.17 3.89 -1.65
N ILE A 32 -18.13 5.14 -2.12
CA ILE A 32 -18.37 6.31 -1.26
C ILE A 32 -19.80 6.30 -0.69
N GLU A 33 -20.79 6.00 -1.52
CA GLU A 33 -22.20 5.89 -1.12
C GLU A 33 -22.41 4.76 -0.09
N GLU A 34 -21.67 3.65 -0.21
CA GLU A 34 -21.69 2.54 0.74
C GLU A 34 -20.83 2.77 2.00
N GLY A 35 -20.28 3.97 2.18
CA GLY A 35 -19.61 4.39 3.40
C GLY A 35 -18.09 4.22 3.40
N TYR A 36 -17.48 3.88 2.26
CA TYR A 36 -16.02 3.83 2.16
C TYR A 36 -15.41 5.24 2.11
N ARG A 37 -14.28 5.44 2.78
CA ARG A 37 -13.55 6.72 2.86
C ARG A 37 -12.07 6.51 2.61
N LYS A 38 -11.45 7.41 1.87
CA LYS A 38 -10.01 7.36 1.63
C LYS A 38 -9.25 7.50 2.95
N LEU A 39 -8.29 6.62 3.16
CA LEU A 39 -7.39 6.59 4.30
C LEU A 39 -5.96 6.79 3.81
N GLY A 40 -5.29 7.83 4.30
CA GLY A 40 -3.89 8.07 3.98
C GLY A 40 -3.59 8.42 2.52
N PRO A 41 -2.30 8.41 2.14
CA PRO A 41 -1.83 8.67 0.78
C PRO A 41 -2.07 7.47 -0.16
N ASP A 42 -1.63 7.60 -1.41
CA ASP A 42 -1.47 6.47 -2.33
C ASP A 42 -0.14 5.78 -2.04
N PHE A 43 -0.17 4.52 -1.60
CA PHE A 43 1.02 3.76 -1.20
C PHE A 43 1.68 3.10 -2.42
N PRO A 44 3.01 3.20 -2.59
CA PRO A 44 3.74 2.63 -3.72
C PRO A 44 3.32 1.21 -4.11
N GLY A 45 3.35 0.28 -3.16
CA GLY A 45 3.01 -1.13 -3.36
C GLY A 45 1.56 -1.50 -3.07
N MET A 46 0.73 -0.60 -2.52
CA MET A 46 -0.60 -0.98 -2.02
C MET A 46 -1.77 -0.17 -2.58
N GLY A 47 -1.53 1.00 -3.19
CA GLY A 47 -2.60 1.83 -3.74
C GLY A 47 -3.18 2.85 -2.75
N GLU A 48 -4.26 3.51 -3.16
CA GLU A 48 -5.14 4.28 -2.30
C GLU A 48 -6.03 3.31 -1.51
N HIS A 49 -5.96 3.36 -0.18
CA HIS A 49 -6.88 2.63 0.68
C HIS A 49 -8.18 3.39 0.88
N TRP A 50 -9.29 2.71 0.62
CA TRP A 50 -10.63 3.18 0.90
C TRP A 50 -11.27 2.23 1.89
N ILE A 51 -11.51 2.71 3.10
CA ILE A 51 -11.93 1.89 4.23
C ILE A 51 -13.41 2.11 4.55
N ASN A 52 -14.10 1.06 5.00
CA ASN A 52 -15.41 1.16 5.62
C ASN A 52 -15.26 0.90 7.13
N PRO A 53 -15.22 1.95 7.98
CA PRO A 53 -14.96 1.80 9.40
C PRO A 53 -15.97 0.89 10.13
N ALA A 54 -17.24 0.89 9.67
CA ALA A 54 -18.26 0.03 10.26
C ALA A 54 -17.94 -1.46 10.04
N LEU A 55 -17.42 -1.82 8.85
CA LEU A 55 -17.00 -3.19 8.55
C LEU A 55 -15.71 -3.58 9.29
N VAL A 56 -14.77 -2.64 9.44
CA VAL A 56 -13.56 -2.85 10.25
C VAL A 56 -13.92 -3.18 11.70
N ILE A 57 -14.81 -2.39 12.31
CA ILE A 57 -15.23 -2.57 13.71
C ILE A 57 -16.09 -3.83 13.88
N ALA A 58 -16.97 -4.13 12.92
CA ALA A 58 -17.76 -5.35 12.97
C ALA A 58 -16.87 -6.60 12.98
N GLY A 59 -15.75 -6.55 12.24
CA GLY A 59 -14.77 -7.61 12.26
C GLY A 59 -15.34 -8.93 11.75
N ASP A 60 -16.24 -8.90 10.76
CA ASP A 60 -16.73 -10.09 10.04
C ASP A 60 -15.87 -10.34 8.79
N LEU A 61 -15.67 -11.60 8.38
CA LEU A 61 -15.08 -11.96 7.08
C LEU A 61 -16.17 -12.25 6.06
N ASP A 62 -17.04 -11.28 5.79
CA ASP A 62 -18.02 -11.39 4.70
C ASP A 62 -17.30 -11.18 3.37
N PRO A 63 -17.13 -12.21 2.51
CA PRO A 63 -16.41 -12.06 1.26
C PRO A 63 -17.01 -10.96 0.38
N ARG A 64 -18.32 -10.72 0.44
CA ARG A 64 -19.00 -9.74 -0.43
C ARG A 64 -18.81 -8.28 0.01
N ARG A 65 -18.26 -8.07 1.20
CA ARG A 65 -18.14 -6.75 1.85
C ARG A 65 -16.77 -6.62 2.53
N PRO A 66 -15.67 -6.65 1.76
CA PRO A 66 -14.35 -6.44 2.35
C PRO A 66 -14.26 -5.04 2.97
N PRO A 67 -13.72 -4.89 4.19
CA PRO A 67 -13.64 -3.61 4.88
C PRO A 67 -12.72 -2.59 4.20
N VAL A 68 -11.81 -3.04 3.34
CA VAL A 68 -10.84 -2.18 2.65
C VAL A 68 -10.87 -2.48 1.15
N LEU A 69 -10.91 -1.42 0.34
CA LEU A 69 -10.75 -1.46 -1.10
C LEU A 69 -9.45 -0.73 -1.46
N SER A 70 -8.71 -1.26 -2.43
CA SER A 70 -7.49 -0.65 -2.94
C SER A 70 -7.67 -0.19 -4.38
N TYR A 71 -7.36 1.08 -4.62
CA TYR A 71 -7.41 1.69 -5.95
C TYR A 71 -6.03 2.20 -6.37
N THR A 72 -5.79 2.28 -7.68
CA THR A 72 -4.65 3.03 -8.21
C THR A 72 -5.09 3.86 -9.40
N ARG A 73 -4.31 4.87 -9.76
CA ARG A 73 -4.53 5.61 -11.00
C ARG A 73 -3.79 4.92 -12.14
N VAL A 74 -4.52 4.64 -13.22
CA VAL A 74 -3.97 4.13 -14.48
C VAL A 74 -4.43 5.07 -15.58
N SER A 75 -3.49 5.77 -16.21
CA SER A 75 -3.79 6.78 -17.24
C SER A 75 -4.80 7.84 -16.79
N GLY A 76 -4.70 8.27 -15.53
CA GLY A 76 -5.58 9.29 -14.91
C GLY A 76 -6.89 8.76 -14.34
N GLU A 77 -7.32 7.55 -14.71
CA GLU A 77 -8.53 6.90 -14.20
C GLU A 77 -8.21 6.08 -12.94
N ARG A 78 -9.05 6.17 -11.91
CA ARG A 78 -8.93 5.27 -10.74
C ARG A 78 -9.51 3.91 -11.07
N LYS A 79 -8.75 2.86 -10.78
CA LYS A 79 -9.15 1.47 -10.98
C LYS A 79 -9.04 0.70 -9.67
N LEU A 80 -10.04 -0.11 -9.37
CA LEU A 80 -9.98 -1.08 -8.29
C LEU A 80 -8.92 -2.14 -8.64
N VAL A 81 -7.90 -2.27 -7.81
CA VAL A 81 -6.77 -3.19 -8.04
C VAL A 81 -6.67 -4.29 -6.99
N GLY A 82 -7.28 -4.08 -5.82
CA GLY A 82 -7.31 -5.07 -4.76
C GLY A 82 -8.37 -4.73 -3.71
N PHE A 83 -8.44 -5.58 -2.71
CA PHE A 83 -9.22 -5.38 -1.50
C PHE A 83 -8.54 -6.08 -0.33
N ALA A 84 -8.92 -5.77 0.90
CA ALA A 84 -8.35 -6.41 2.06
C ALA A 84 -9.41 -6.69 3.13
N PHE A 85 -9.11 -7.68 3.97
CA PHE A 85 -9.88 -8.01 5.15
C PHE A 85 -9.10 -7.67 6.40
N THR A 86 -9.82 -7.25 7.44
CA THR A 86 -9.21 -6.79 8.69
C THR A 86 -9.76 -7.53 9.89
N ARG A 87 -8.93 -7.58 10.95
CA ARG A 87 -9.27 -8.06 12.28
C ARG A 87 -8.66 -7.13 13.32
N VAL A 88 -9.50 -6.58 14.19
CA VAL A 88 -9.03 -5.94 15.41
C VAL A 88 -8.75 -7.05 16.42
N LEU A 89 -7.51 -7.14 16.88
CA LEU A 89 -7.05 -8.18 17.77
C LEU A 89 -6.63 -7.57 19.10
N ALA A 90 -7.08 -8.17 20.20
CA ALA A 90 -6.67 -7.82 21.55
C ALA A 90 -5.25 -8.32 21.85
N PRO A 91 -4.62 -7.87 22.94
CA PRO A 91 -3.32 -8.38 23.36
C PRO A 91 -3.32 -9.90 23.48
N GLY A 92 -2.40 -10.56 22.77
CA GLY A 92 -2.25 -12.03 22.79
C GLY A 92 -3.18 -12.79 21.85
N GLU A 93 -4.12 -12.13 21.17
CA GLU A 93 -4.93 -12.77 20.14
C GLU A 93 -4.15 -12.97 18.84
N SER A 94 -4.48 -14.03 18.10
CA SER A 94 -3.93 -14.32 16.77
C SER A 94 -4.99 -14.12 15.70
N ALA A 95 -4.55 -13.75 14.49
CA ALA A 95 -5.44 -13.69 13.35
C ALA A 95 -5.98 -15.11 13.02
N PRO A 96 -7.19 -15.21 12.45
CA PRO A 96 -7.75 -16.51 12.09
C PRO A 96 -6.93 -17.15 10.95
N ASP A 97 -6.74 -18.46 11.01
CA ASP A 97 -6.03 -19.24 9.98
C ASP A 97 -6.94 -19.64 8.80
N GLU A 98 -8.21 -19.27 8.87
CA GLU A 98 -9.21 -19.47 7.81
C GLU A 98 -10.07 -18.21 7.63
N PRO A 99 -10.48 -17.92 6.38
CA PRO A 99 -10.19 -18.63 5.14
C PRO A 99 -8.78 -18.32 4.59
N PHE A 100 -8.07 -17.38 5.23
CA PHE A 100 -6.71 -16.97 4.86
C PHE A 100 -5.70 -17.63 5.79
N PRO A 101 -4.60 -18.20 5.26
CA PRO A 101 -3.57 -18.79 6.10
C PRO A 101 -2.95 -17.73 7.02
N ALA A 102 -2.53 -18.12 8.22
CA ALA A 102 -1.98 -17.25 9.25
C ALA A 102 -0.83 -16.38 8.74
N ALA A 103 0.00 -16.93 7.84
CA ALA A 103 1.14 -16.23 7.24
C ALA A 103 0.76 -15.10 6.26
N ALA A 104 -0.50 -15.02 5.82
CA ALA A 104 -0.98 -13.94 4.95
C ALA A 104 -1.39 -12.68 5.73
N TRP A 105 -1.55 -12.79 7.05
CA TRP A 105 -1.89 -11.66 7.91
C TRP A 105 -0.65 -10.88 8.30
N HIS A 106 -0.76 -9.56 8.31
CA HIS A 106 0.26 -8.65 8.81
C HIS A 106 -0.40 -7.50 9.57
N ASP A 107 0.38 -6.79 10.38
CA ASP A 107 -0.15 -5.81 11.33
C ASP A 107 0.05 -4.37 10.87
N HIS A 108 -0.97 -3.58 11.12
CA HIS A 108 -0.99 -2.13 10.95
C HIS A 108 -1.04 -1.52 12.36
N SER A 109 0.13 -1.16 12.90
CA SER A 109 0.29 -1.00 14.36
C SER A 109 0.35 0.44 14.87
N GLY A 110 0.37 1.47 14.01
CA GLY A 110 0.45 2.86 14.50
C GLY A 110 1.14 3.86 13.59
N GLY A 111 1.95 3.39 12.65
CA GLY A 111 2.77 4.24 11.78
C GLY A 111 2.06 4.68 10.49
N VAL A 112 2.50 5.80 9.90
CA VAL A 112 2.07 6.25 8.57
C VAL A 112 2.56 5.30 7.47
N ASP A 113 3.72 4.67 7.68
CA ASP A 113 4.25 3.53 6.92
C ASP A 113 3.38 2.27 7.05
N GLU A 114 2.57 2.17 8.11
CA GLU A 114 1.73 1.01 8.45
C GLU A 114 0.22 1.36 8.50
N GLU A 115 -0.25 2.36 7.74
CA GLU A 115 -1.68 2.76 7.62
C GLU A 115 -2.42 3.16 8.90
N SER A 116 -1.79 3.92 9.78
CA SER A 116 -2.48 4.50 10.93
C SER A 116 -3.17 5.82 10.64
N VAL A 117 -4.43 5.74 10.25
CA VAL A 117 -5.36 6.88 10.33
C VAL A 117 -6.68 6.50 11.01
N LEU A 118 -6.88 5.23 11.40
CA LEU A 118 -8.01 4.84 12.24
C LEU A 118 -7.86 5.25 13.72
N LEU A 119 -6.63 5.52 14.18
CA LEU A 119 -6.32 5.80 15.60
C LEU A 119 -5.88 7.25 15.90
N THR A 120 -5.93 8.16 14.92
CA THR A 120 -5.46 9.55 15.06
C THR A 120 -6.50 10.62 14.71
N GLY A 121 -7.79 10.28 14.72
CA GLY A 121 -8.87 11.27 14.64
C GLY A 121 -8.99 12.13 15.91
N PRO A 122 -9.72 13.27 15.90
CA PRO A 122 -9.91 14.11 17.09
C PRO A 122 -10.64 13.43 18.27
N ALA A 123 -11.19 12.23 18.07
CA ALA A 123 -11.71 11.37 19.14
C ALA A 123 -10.60 10.60 19.91
N SER A 124 -9.37 10.58 19.41
CA SER A 124 -8.23 9.87 20.02
C SER A 124 -7.64 10.60 21.23
N ALA A 125 -8.20 11.76 21.61
CA ALA A 125 -7.86 12.45 22.83
C ALA A 125 -8.29 11.68 24.10
N HIS A 126 -9.12 10.63 23.96
CA HIS A 126 -9.59 9.79 25.07
C HIS A 126 -9.37 8.29 24.80
N GLY A 127 -8.11 7.86 24.94
CA GLY A 127 -7.77 6.45 25.12
C GLY A 127 -6.69 5.97 24.16
N THR A 128 -5.49 5.77 24.67
CA THR A 128 -4.58 4.79 24.07
C THR A 128 -5.24 3.43 24.23
N LEU A 129 -5.68 2.81 23.13
CA LEU A 129 -6.06 1.40 23.10
C LEU A 129 -4.77 0.56 23.24
N GLU A 130 -4.14 0.61 24.42
CA GLU A 130 -2.89 -0.10 24.68
C GLU A 130 -3.05 -1.59 24.34
N GLY A 131 -2.32 -2.03 23.32
CA GLY A 131 -2.17 -3.43 22.93
C GLY A 131 -3.25 -4.00 22.00
N PHE A 132 -4.22 -3.22 21.53
CA PHE A 132 -5.03 -3.63 20.37
C PHE A 132 -4.26 -3.36 19.07
N ARG A 133 -4.32 -4.30 18.13
CA ARG A 133 -3.70 -4.18 16.80
C ARG A 133 -4.72 -4.45 15.70
N LEU A 134 -4.53 -3.81 14.55
CA LEU A 134 -5.29 -4.12 13.34
C LEU A 134 -4.45 -5.08 12.49
N SER A 135 -4.92 -6.31 12.32
CA SER A 135 -4.33 -7.28 11.40
C SER A 135 -5.07 -7.26 10.07
N MET A 136 -4.34 -7.32 8.97
CA MET A 136 -4.87 -7.19 7.62
C MET A 136 -4.32 -8.29 6.69
N VAL A 137 -5.13 -8.69 5.71
CA VAL A 137 -4.71 -9.52 4.56
C VAL A 137 -5.17 -8.87 3.26
N HIS A 138 -4.23 -8.55 2.38
CA HIS A 138 -4.54 -8.04 1.03
C HIS A 138 -4.89 -9.19 0.09
N VAL A 139 -5.74 -8.89 -0.88
CA VAL A 139 -6.16 -9.81 -1.95
C VAL A 139 -6.05 -9.10 -3.29
N TRP A 140 -5.10 -9.55 -4.11
CA TRP A 140 -4.80 -9.04 -5.45
C TRP A 140 -5.47 -9.88 -6.53
N ALA A 141 -6.80 -9.88 -6.54
CA ALA A 141 -7.60 -10.60 -7.52
C ALA A 141 -8.04 -9.73 -8.72
N PRO A 142 -8.52 -8.47 -8.53
CA PRO A 142 -8.88 -7.60 -9.66
C PRO A 142 -7.67 -7.26 -10.55
N LEU A 143 -6.51 -7.04 -9.91
CA LEU A 143 -5.22 -6.97 -10.57
C LEU A 143 -4.33 -8.07 -10.01
N GLY A 144 -3.93 -9.03 -10.85
CA GLY A 144 -3.01 -10.09 -10.44
C GLY A 144 -1.69 -9.55 -9.91
N ASN A 145 -1.06 -10.32 -9.01
CA ASN A 145 0.23 -10.00 -8.41
C ASN A 145 1.22 -11.14 -8.66
N ALA A 146 2.38 -10.81 -9.22
CA ALA A 146 3.44 -11.77 -9.52
C ALA A 146 4.02 -12.41 -8.26
N ASP A 147 4.00 -11.70 -7.13
CA ASP A 147 4.47 -12.20 -5.84
C ASP A 147 3.44 -13.09 -5.14
N GLY A 148 2.21 -13.18 -5.66
CA GLY A 148 1.14 -14.01 -5.14
C GLY A 148 -0.14 -13.25 -4.76
N LEU A 149 -1.26 -13.96 -4.75
CA LEU A 149 -2.61 -13.43 -4.50
C LEU A 149 -2.72 -12.67 -3.18
N LEU A 150 -2.05 -13.16 -2.13
CA LEU A 150 -2.15 -12.65 -0.76
C LEU A 150 -0.90 -11.89 -0.30
N SER A 151 0.03 -11.62 -1.21
CA SER A 151 1.25 -10.88 -0.87
C SER A 151 0.90 -9.47 -0.39
N GLN A 152 1.61 -8.96 0.61
CA GLN A 152 1.28 -7.66 1.20
C GLN A 152 1.29 -6.53 0.15
N ASN A 153 2.32 -6.50 -0.69
CA ASN A 153 2.51 -5.48 -1.71
C ASN A 153 2.31 -6.07 -3.11
N ASN A 154 1.81 -5.23 -4.02
CA ASN A 154 1.84 -5.44 -5.47
C ASN A 154 2.77 -4.41 -6.13
N TRP A 155 4.04 -4.75 -6.29
CA TRP A 155 5.06 -3.87 -6.88
C TRP A 155 4.92 -3.65 -8.39
N ALA A 156 3.86 -4.19 -9.01
CA ALA A 156 3.44 -3.83 -10.35
C ALA A 156 2.77 -2.44 -10.41
N LEU A 157 2.20 -1.96 -9.29
CA LEU A 157 1.42 -0.72 -9.26
C LEU A 157 2.21 0.52 -9.72
N PRO A 158 3.48 0.76 -9.33
CA PRO A 158 4.24 1.91 -9.82
C PRO A 158 4.42 1.94 -11.34
N PHE A 159 4.53 0.77 -11.99
CA PHE A 159 4.58 0.67 -13.45
C PHE A 159 3.24 1.05 -14.09
N LEU A 160 2.12 0.59 -13.51
CA LEU A 160 0.79 0.94 -14.00
C LEU A 160 0.46 2.43 -13.83
N ARG A 161 0.81 3.01 -12.68
CA ARG A 161 0.73 4.47 -12.47
C ARG A 161 1.54 5.22 -13.50
N ALA A 162 2.68 4.64 -13.89
CA ALA A 162 3.51 5.21 -14.92
C ALA A 162 2.97 5.08 -16.36
N GLY A 163 1.84 4.40 -16.56
CA GLY A 163 1.30 4.12 -17.88
C GLY A 163 2.15 3.13 -18.66
N LEU A 164 2.96 2.32 -17.97
CA LEU A 164 3.85 1.34 -18.58
C LEU A 164 3.22 -0.05 -18.54
N PRO A 165 3.44 -0.87 -19.59
CA PRO A 165 3.17 -2.29 -19.51
C PRO A 165 3.99 -2.94 -18.40
N LEU A 166 3.40 -3.92 -17.71
CA LEU A 166 4.11 -4.65 -16.66
C LEU A 166 5.34 -5.37 -17.23
N PRO A 167 6.52 -5.23 -16.59
CA PRO A 167 7.68 -6.04 -16.94
C PRO A 167 7.42 -7.51 -16.59
N GLU A 168 8.17 -8.42 -17.20
CA GLU A 168 8.08 -9.85 -16.86
C GLU A 168 8.58 -10.15 -15.45
N ARG A 169 9.52 -9.33 -14.97
CA ARG A 169 10.13 -9.43 -13.63
C ARG A 169 10.27 -8.02 -13.03
N PRO A 170 9.18 -7.44 -12.51
CA PRO A 170 9.30 -6.20 -11.75
C PRO A 170 10.19 -6.45 -10.53
N THR A 171 11.14 -5.55 -10.27
CA THR A 171 11.89 -5.55 -9.02
C THR A 171 11.34 -4.46 -8.10
N ILE A 172 11.41 -4.70 -6.79
CA ILE A 172 10.97 -3.74 -5.78
C ILE A 172 11.75 -2.43 -5.92
N THR A 173 13.07 -2.52 -6.14
CA THR A 173 13.97 -1.38 -6.32
C THR A 173 13.57 -0.52 -7.51
N ALA A 174 13.29 -1.12 -8.66
CA ALA A 174 12.81 -0.38 -9.84
C ALA A 174 11.43 0.26 -9.60
N ALA A 175 10.52 -0.47 -8.94
CA ALA A 175 9.20 0.03 -8.60
C ALA A 175 9.26 1.22 -7.62
N ARG A 176 10.21 1.20 -6.68
CA ARG A 176 10.49 2.31 -5.76
C ARG A 176 11.02 3.54 -6.48
N ALA A 177 11.95 3.37 -7.42
CA ALA A 177 12.39 4.47 -8.28
C ALA A 177 11.22 5.11 -9.04
N LEU A 178 10.29 4.31 -9.59
CA LEU A 178 9.09 4.86 -10.22
C LEU A 178 8.14 5.54 -9.24
N SER A 179 8.19 5.18 -7.96
CA SER A 179 7.35 5.77 -6.92
C SER A 179 7.86 7.14 -6.46
N THR A 180 9.10 7.53 -6.78
CA THR A 180 9.62 8.88 -6.47
C THR A 180 9.14 9.94 -7.46
N ARG A 181 8.47 9.53 -8.55
CA ARG A 181 7.86 10.46 -9.51
C ARG A 181 6.89 11.41 -8.82
N ARG A 182 6.56 12.53 -9.49
CA ARG A 182 5.77 13.64 -8.92
C ARG A 182 4.54 13.21 -8.12
N GLU A 183 3.80 12.21 -8.58
CA GLU A 183 2.58 11.71 -7.91
C GLU A 183 2.86 11.00 -6.58
N GLY A 184 4.02 10.34 -6.43
CA GLY A 184 4.40 9.61 -5.22
C GLY A 184 5.28 10.41 -4.25
N LEU A 185 5.80 11.58 -4.62
CA LEU A 185 6.56 12.45 -3.70
C LEU A 185 5.78 12.83 -2.44
N ALA A 186 4.46 13.00 -2.55
CA ALA A 186 3.61 13.29 -1.42
C ALA A 186 3.64 12.17 -0.37
N PHE A 187 3.69 10.91 -0.78
CA PHE A 187 3.82 9.77 0.12
C PHE A 187 5.13 9.86 0.92
N TYR A 188 6.27 9.99 0.24
CA TYR A 188 7.58 10.05 0.91
C TYR A 188 7.69 11.25 1.85
N ARG A 189 7.17 12.43 1.46
CA ARG A 189 7.21 13.60 2.33
C ARG A 189 6.40 13.39 3.61
N VAL A 190 5.19 12.83 3.52
CA VAL A 190 4.36 12.53 4.71
C VAL A 190 5.05 11.46 5.56
N LEU A 191 5.62 10.43 4.95
CA LEU A 191 6.34 9.38 5.65
C LEU A 191 7.57 9.92 6.42
N LEU A 192 8.39 10.73 5.76
CA LEU A 192 9.56 11.35 6.38
C LEU A 192 9.18 12.30 7.52
N LYS A 193 8.11 13.10 7.35
CA LYS A 193 7.69 14.08 8.36
C LYS A 193 6.93 13.44 9.52
N GLU A 194 5.85 12.74 9.22
CA GLU A 194 4.90 12.22 10.20
C GLU A 194 5.27 10.83 10.72
N GLY A 195 5.83 9.98 9.85
CA GLY A 195 6.24 8.61 10.24
C GLY A 195 7.58 8.60 10.97
N LEU A 196 8.57 9.36 10.47
CA LEU A 196 9.93 9.36 11.01
C LEU A 196 10.27 10.61 11.84
N GLY A 197 9.37 11.60 11.90
CA GLY A 197 9.55 12.78 12.75
C GLY A 197 10.73 13.67 12.33
N LEU A 198 11.10 13.69 11.04
CA LEU A 198 12.22 14.50 10.57
C LEU A 198 11.95 15.98 10.83
N ARG A 199 13.00 16.68 11.29
CA ARG A 199 12.99 18.14 11.45
C ARG A 199 12.89 18.80 10.08
N ASP A 200 12.33 20.01 10.00
CA ASP A 200 12.05 20.67 8.73
C ASP A 200 13.29 20.82 7.82
N GLN A 201 14.48 21.06 8.38
CA GLN A 201 15.73 21.12 7.59
C GLN A 201 16.08 19.77 6.96
N ASP A 202 16.06 18.69 7.74
CA ASP A 202 16.40 17.34 7.27
C ASP A 202 15.32 16.83 6.28
N LEU A 203 14.05 17.16 6.56
CA LEU A 203 12.92 16.88 5.68
C LEU A 203 13.07 17.54 4.32
N GLU A 204 13.53 18.80 4.26
CA GLU A 204 13.69 19.52 3.01
C GLU A 204 14.85 18.97 2.18
N THR A 205 15.99 18.65 2.82
CA THR A 205 17.10 17.95 2.16
C THR A 205 16.62 16.61 1.59
N ALA A 206 15.96 15.78 2.40
CA ALA A 206 15.47 14.49 1.93
C ALA A 206 14.42 14.65 0.81
N SER A 207 13.46 15.57 0.98
CA SER A 207 12.44 15.85 -0.04
C SER A 207 13.05 16.28 -1.37
N SER A 208 14.13 17.06 -1.34
CA SER A 208 14.84 17.52 -2.54
C SER A 208 15.51 16.34 -3.26
N ALA A 209 16.22 15.47 -2.54
CA ALA A 209 16.82 14.27 -3.13
C ALA A 209 15.77 13.34 -3.76
N PHE A 210 14.63 13.13 -3.08
CA PHE A 210 13.50 12.38 -3.63
C PHE A 210 12.95 13.04 -4.91
N ALA A 211 12.82 14.38 -4.93
CA ALA A 211 12.35 15.11 -6.10
C ALA A 211 13.29 14.95 -7.31
N GLU A 212 14.61 15.05 -7.09
CA GLU A 212 15.62 14.82 -8.14
C GLU A 212 15.61 13.39 -8.69
N ALA A 213 15.42 12.39 -7.82
CA ALA A 213 15.20 11.01 -8.24
C ALA A 213 13.91 10.88 -9.07
N GLY A 214 12.85 11.58 -8.66
CA GLY A 214 11.58 11.65 -9.37
C GLY A 214 11.70 12.23 -10.78
N GLU A 215 12.47 13.29 -10.96
CA GLU A 215 12.74 13.90 -12.27
C GLU A 215 13.52 12.95 -13.20
N ARG A 216 14.50 12.21 -12.65
CA ARG A 216 15.21 11.16 -13.39
C ARG A 216 14.28 10.03 -13.81
N ALA A 217 13.39 9.59 -12.92
CA ALA A 217 12.39 8.57 -13.21
C ALA A 217 11.36 9.06 -14.26
N ASP A 218 10.86 10.29 -14.15
CA ASP A 218 9.98 10.91 -15.15
C ASP A 218 10.65 10.98 -16.53
N SER A 219 11.92 11.38 -16.56
CA SER A 219 12.71 11.43 -17.80
C SER A 219 12.89 10.04 -18.41
N TRP A 220 13.09 9.01 -17.57
CA TRP A 220 13.17 7.63 -18.03
C TRP A 220 11.83 7.16 -18.64
N VAL A 221 10.71 7.37 -17.94
CA VAL A 221 9.37 7.01 -18.44
C VAL A 221 9.07 7.69 -19.78
N ALA A 222 9.41 8.98 -19.91
CA ALA A 222 9.24 9.71 -21.15
C ALA A 222 10.03 9.11 -22.33
N ARG A 223 11.26 8.60 -22.07
CA ARG A 223 12.06 7.90 -23.10
C ARG A 223 11.50 6.52 -23.46
N GLN A 224 10.90 5.82 -22.51
CA GLN A 224 10.27 4.52 -22.78
C GLN A 224 9.07 4.65 -23.73
N GLY A 225 8.36 5.78 -23.74
CA GLY A 225 7.28 5.99 -24.70
C GLY A 225 6.15 4.95 -24.63
N GLY A 226 5.91 4.38 -23.43
CA GLY A 226 4.89 3.35 -23.22
C GLY A 226 5.33 1.92 -23.59
N THR A 227 6.60 1.69 -23.93
CA THR A 227 7.10 0.32 -24.10
C THR A 227 7.30 -0.37 -22.76
N ARG A 228 7.17 -1.70 -22.74
CA ARG A 228 7.53 -2.52 -21.58
C ARG A 228 9.01 -2.30 -21.24
N ALA A 229 9.31 -2.14 -19.96
CA ALA A 229 10.70 -2.11 -19.48
C ALA A 229 11.38 -3.46 -19.73
N ASP A 230 12.49 -3.45 -20.46
CA ASP A 230 13.38 -4.61 -20.58
C ASP A 230 14.39 -4.66 -19.42
N ALA A 231 15.32 -5.62 -19.46
CA ALA A 231 16.31 -5.78 -18.39
C ALA A 231 17.17 -4.53 -18.18
N ALA A 232 17.61 -3.87 -19.27
CA ALA A 232 18.41 -2.66 -19.18
C ALA A 232 17.59 -1.49 -18.59
N GLY A 233 16.31 -1.39 -18.95
CA GLY A 233 15.40 -0.42 -18.37
C GLY A 233 15.17 -0.63 -16.87
N ILE A 234 15.06 -1.88 -16.42
CA ILE A 234 14.98 -2.23 -15.00
C ILE A 234 16.27 -1.82 -14.28
N GLU A 235 17.44 -2.21 -14.79
CA GLU A 235 18.75 -1.83 -14.21
C GLU A 235 18.91 -0.31 -14.09
N GLU A 236 18.42 0.46 -15.08
CA GLU A 236 18.47 1.91 -15.03
C GLU A 236 17.60 2.50 -13.91
N LEU A 237 16.39 1.98 -13.71
CA LEU A 237 15.54 2.37 -12.59
C LEU A 237 16.14 2.01 -11.24
N GLU A 238 16.73 0.82 -11.12
CA GLU A 238 17.41 0.39 -9.89
C GLU A 238 18.55 1.34 -9.53
N ARG A 239 19.34 1.75 -10.53
CA ARG A 239 20.41 2.73 -10.34
C ARG A 239 19.88 4.09 -9.87
N ILE A 240 18.72 4.56 -10.36
CA ILE A 240 18.10 5.80 -9.87
C ILE A 240 17.85 5.73 -8.36
N TRP A 241 17.31 4.60 -7.89
CA TRP A 241 17.06 4.36 -6.46
C TRP A 241 18.35 4.27 -5.65
N THR A 242 19.36 3.53 -6.14
CA THR A 242 20.65 3.44 -5.45
C THR A 242 21.34 4.79 -5.31
N GLU A 243 21.39 5.58 -6.39
CA GLU A 243 21.99 6.92 -6.39
C GLU A 243 21.27 7.88 -5.43
N LEU A 244 19.93 7.76 -5.28
CA LEU A 244 19.16 8.51 -4.27
C LEU A 244 19.69 8.22 -2.85
N TRP A 245 19.93 6.96 -2.50
CA TRP A 245 20.41 6.60 -1.17
C TRP A 245 21.85 7.00 -0.92
N GLU A 246 22.70 7.00 -1.96
CA GLU A 246 24.06 7.53 -1.88
C GLU A 246 24.05 9.04 -1.61
N GLN A 247 23.15 9.79 -2.28
CA GLN A 247 22.94 11.22 -2.04
C GLN A 247 22.47 11.48 -0.61
N LEU A 248 21.41 10.79 -0.17
CA LEU A 248 20.88 10.93 1.20
C LEU A 248 21.94 10.62 2.27
N ARG A 249 22.82 9.63 2.02
CA ARG A 249 23.93 9.29 2.91
C ARG A 249 24.97 10.41 3.00
N ALA A 250 25.23 11.09 1.90
CA ALA A 250 26.21 12.18 1.83
C ALA A 250 25.67 13.48 2.46
N GLU A 251 24.37 13.74 2.34
CA GLU A 251 23.77 15.03 2.70
C GLU A 251 23.13 15.07 4.09
N LEU A 252 22.68 13.93 4.62
CA LEU A 252 22.03 13.87 5.93
C LEU A 252 22.99 13.53 7.06
N PRO A 253 22.75 14.02 8.29
CA PRO A 253 23.47 13.54 9.46
C PRO A 253 23.34 12.02 9.61
N VAL A 254 24.42 11.34 10.03
CA VAL A 254 24.45 9.87 10.18
C VAL A 254 23.29 9.31 11.01
N SER A 255 22.88 10.02 12.06
CA SER A 255 21.73 9.63 12.89
C SER A 255 20.41 9.67 12.12
N VAL A 256 20.20 10.70 11.29
CA VAL A 256 19.00 10.85 10.46
C VAL A 256 19.02 9.84 9.32
N PHE A 257 20.16 9.67 8.63
CA PHE A 257 20.31 8.65 7.59
C PHE A 257 20.00 7.25 8.14
N GLY A 258 20.49 6.94 9.35
CA GLY A 258 20.19 5.68 10.04
C GLY A 258 18.70 5.46 10.29
N GLN A 259 17.94 6.52 10.59
CA GLN A 259 16.48 6.44 10.78
C GLN A 259 15.77 6.17 9.45
N ILE A 260 16.11 6.90 8.39
CA ILE A 260 15.39 6.80 7.11
C ILE A 260 15.76 5.55 6.30
N ARG A 261 16.91 4.91 6.56
CA ARG A 261 17.37 3.71 5.81
C ARG A 261 16.41 2.53 5.90
N ILE A 262 15.49 2.51 6.87
CA ILE A 262 14.43 1.49 6.93
C ILE A 262 13.58 1.45 5.65
N LEU A 263 13.46 2.58 4.95
CA LEU A 263 12.72 2.70 3.69
C LEU A 263 13.43 2.04 2.48
N ASP A 264 14.74 1.76 2.61
CA ASP A 264 15.51 1.02 1.60
C ASP A 264 15.41 -0.50 1.80
N LEU A 265 15.33 -0.93 3.07
CA LEU A 265 15.47 -2.33 3.50
C LEU A 265 14.15 -3.07 3.69
N SER A 266 13.04 -2.34 3.84
CA SER A 266 11.66 -2.87 3.79
C SER A 266 11.31 -3.31 2.37
#